data_AF-A0A1H0N488-F1
#
_entry.id   AF-A0A1H0N488-F1
#
_cell.length_a   1.000
_cell.length_b   1.000
_cell.length_c   1.000
_cell.angle_alpha   90.00
_cell.angle_beta   90.00
_cell.angle_gamma   90.00
#
_symmetry.space_group_name_H-M   'P 1'
#
loop_
_entity.id
_entity.type
_entity.pdbx_description
1 polymer ?
#
loop_
_entity_poly.entity_id
_entity_poly.type
_entity_poly.pdbx_seq_one_letter_code
_entity_poly.pdbx_strand_id
1 'polypeptide(L)'
;MRADVFLVERGHAATRSQAQRLIAAGVQWRLAASLPWTKVAKNGDDIPAIAEVELLDAAEARYLSRGGLKLEGALLTTGLRVAGLRCLDVGQSTGGFTDCLLQHGAAQVIGVDVGHGQLHERLRDDPRVVGVEGLNARSVTAESLREACEEALSERVERDPEDNETQPEAPYAWMRNGGQVDDEYDDSDDAKEHEVEAFKAEREARARARAEGALPTELRRRAGREDVDITPEFDCVTGDVSFISLTLILPAVVPLLKADGELLMLVKPQFELQPGQVGKGGIVRDPALYAQVEQRLRECCAALGLDVAGWHDSPIDGGDGNCEFFIHARRRA
;
A
#
# COMPACT_ATOMS: atom_id res chain seq x y z
N MET A 1 11.65 -15.32 26.03
CA MET A 1 11.38 -15.01 24.60
C MET A 1 12.18 -13.78 24.27
N ARG A 2 12.88 -13.73 23.13
CA ARG A 2 13.66 -12.55 22.74
C ARG A 2 12.78 -11.30 22.75
N ALA A 3 13.28 -10.21 23.32
CA ALA A 3 12.55 -8.97 23.52
C ALA A 3 11.99 -8.41 22.20
N ASP A 4 12.79 -8.44 21.13
CA ASP A 4 12.36 -7.97 19.82
C ASP A 4 11.21 -8.80 19.21
N VAL A 5 11.15 -10.10 19.50
CA VAL A 5 10.04 -10.98 19.12
C VAL A 5 8.84 -10.79 20.04
N PHE A 6 9.08 -10.70 21.35
CA PHE A 6 8.03 -10.49 22.36
C PHE A 6 7.20 -9.24 22.07
N LEU A 7 7.87 -8.12 21.76
CA LEU A 7 7.16 -6.87 21.47
C LEU A 7 6.26 -6.98 20.24
N VAL A 8 6.65 -7.77 19.23
CA VAL A 8 5.81 -7.99 18.04
C VAL A 8 4.63 -8.91 18.37
N GLU A 9 4.89 -10.07 18.97
CA GLU A 9 3.84 -11.05 19.29
C GLU A 9 2.81 -10.53 20.29
N ARG A 10 3.20 -9.59 21.16
CA ARG A 10 2.32 -8.94 22.14
C ARG A 10 1.68 -7.65 21.64
N GLY A 11 1.90 -7.28 20.38
CA GLY A 11 1.29 -6.10 19.75
C GLY A 11 1.84 -4.76 20.24
N HIS A 12 2.98 -4.74 20.94
CA HIS A 12 3.69 -3.51 21.29
C HIS A 12 4.45 -2.91 20.09
N ALA A 13 4.70 -3.71 19.05
CA ALA A 13 5.31 -3.30 17.79
C ALA A 13 4.65 -4.03 16.62
N ALA A 14 4.44 -3.33 15.50
CA ALA A 14 3.94 -3.91 14.25
C ALA A 14 5.02 -4.73 13.51
N THR A 15 6.30 -4.39 13.68
CA THR A 15 7.42 -5.07 13.00
C THR A 15 8.60 -5.30 13.94
N ARG A 16 9.45 -6.30 13.62
CA ARG A 16 10.70 -6.52 14.36
C ARG A 16 11.61 -5.29 14.35
N SER A 17 11.69 -4.58 13.22
CA SER A 17 12.49 -3.35 13.13
C SER A 17 11.96 -2.25 14.05
N GLN A 18 10.64 -2.13 14.21
CA GLN A 18 10.05 -1.22 15.19
C GLN A 18 10.32 -1.66 16.62
N ALA A 19 10.19 -2.96 16.92
CA ALA A 19 10.53 -3.50 18.25
C ALA A 19 11.97 -3.18 18.66
N GLN A 20 12.92 -3.32 17.75
CA GLN A 20 14.33 -2.97 18.01
C GLN A 20 14.53 -1.48 18.32
N ARG A 21 13.77 -0.59 17.66
CA ARG A 21 13.82 0.84 17.95
C ARG A 21 13.19 1.17 19.30
N LEU A 22 12.06 0.56 19.63
CA LEU A 22 11.45 0.70 20.96
C LEU A 22 12.41 0.27 22.05
N ILE A 23 13.10 -0.86 21.88
CA ILE A 23 14.14 -1.32 22.82
C ILE A 23 15.26 -0.29 22.96
N ALA A 24 15.73 0.28 21.85
CA ALA A 24 16.75 1.33 21.87
C ALA A 24 16.28 2.63 22.55
N ALA A 25 14.99 2.99 22.37
CA ALA A 25 14.36 4.15 23.01
C ALA A 25 14.05 3.91 24.51
N GLY A 26 14.00 2.64 24.92
CA GLY A 26 13.88 2.20 26.30
C GLY A 26 12.63 1.35 26.52
N VAL A 27 12.84 0.09 26.89
CA VAL A 27 11.78 -0.84 27.29
C VAL A 27 12.13 -1.42 28.65
N GLN A 28 11.12 -1.61 29.49
CA GLN A 28 11.27 -2.34 30.73
C GLN A 28 10.11 -3.30 30.98
N TRP A 29 10.34 -4.33 31.76
CA TRP A 29 9.35 -5.35 32.07
C TRP A 29 9.35 -5.75 33.55
N ARG A 30 8.23 -6.26 34.05
CA ARG A 30 8.10 -6.83 35.41
C ARG A 30 7.11 -7.99 35.42
N LEU A 31 7.23 -8.90 36.39
CA LEU A 31 6.33 -10.07 36.51
C LEU A 31 5.04 -9.79 37.29
N ALA A 32 5.05 -8.75 38.13
CA ALA A 32 3.91 -8.35 38.94
C ALA A 32 4.06 -6.88 39.32
N ALA A 33 2.94 -6.21 39.62
CA ALA A 33 2.93 -4.80 39.97
C ALA A 33 3.79 -4.45 41.21
N SER A 34 4.00 -5.41 42.11
CA SER A 34 4.81 -5.28 43.32
C SER A 34 6.32 -5.49 43.10
N LEU A 35 6.73 -5.95 41.92
CA LEU A 35 8.13 -6.22 41.58
C LEU A 35 8.76 -5.05 40.82
N PRO A 36 10.08 -4.83 40.99
CA PRO A 36 10.78 -3.76 40.29
C PRO A 36 10.81 -4.01 38.77
N TRP A 37 10.88 -2.92 38.02
CA TRP A 37 11.10 -2.95 36.58
C TRP A 37 12.51 -3.42 36.24
N THR A 38 12.60 -4.29 35.23
CA THR A 38 13.84 -4.76 34.62
C THR A 38 13.98 -4.15 33.24
N LYS A 39 15.06 -3.38 33.00
CA LYS A 39 15.31 -2.78 31.69
C LYS A 39 15.75 -3.83 30.67
N VAL A 40 15.26 -3.72 29.45
CA VAL A 40 15.75 -4.43 28.28
C VAL A 40 16.94 -3.66 27.73
N ALA A 41 18.12 -4.30 27.68
CA ALA A 41 19.36 -3.65 27.23
C ALA A 41 19.65 -3.91 25.75
N LYS A 42 19.20 -5.04 25.21
CA LYS A 42 19.42 -5.42 23.81
C LYS A 42 18.27 -6.26 23.27
N ASN A 43 18.15 -6.26 21.94
CA ASN A 43 17.09 -6.94 21.18
C ASN A 43 16.90 -8.43 21.55
N GLY A 44 18.00 -9.11 21.88
CA GLY A 44 17.99 -10.53 22.20
C GLY A 44 17.79 -10.87 23.67
N ASP A 45 17.55 -9.89 24.55
CA ASP A 45 17.26 -10.17 25.96
C ASP A 45 15.96 -10.94 26.11
N ASP A 46 15.88 -11.82 27.11
CA ASP A 46 14.68 -12.61 27.35
C ASP A 46 13.65 -11.85 28.20
N ILE A 47 12.45 -11.70 27.64
CA ILE A 47 11.26 -11.27 28.36
C ILE A 47 10.42 -12.53 28.70
N PRO A 48 10.04 -12.73 29.97
CA PRO A 48 9.11 -13.80 30.35
C PRO A 48 7.73 -13.60 29.71
N ALA A 49 7.10 -14.70 29.28
CA ALA A 49 5.82 -14.63 28.56
C ALA A 49 4.67 -13.97 29.36
N ILE A 50 4.74 -14.00 30.70
CA ILE A 50 3.73 -13.39 31.57
C ILE A 50 4.07 -11.96 31.99
N ALA A 51 5.20 -11.42 31.55
CA ALA A 51 5.65 -10.12 31.99
C ALA A 51 4.76 -8.99 31.46
N GLU A 52 4.49 -8.02 32.33
CA GLU A 52 4.01 -6.70 31.94
C GLU A 52 5.19 -5.91 31.36
N VAL A 53 4.94 -5.19 30.27
CA VAL A 53 5.95 -4.39 29.57
C VAL A 53 5.51 -2.93 29.52
N GLU A 54 6.47 -2.05 29.76
CA GLU A 54 6.34 -0.60 29.60
C GLU A 54 7.35 -0.10 28.57
N LEU A 55 6.84 0.68 27.61
CA LEU A 55 7.63 1.44 26.66
C LEU A 55 7.92 2.80 27.29
N LEU A 56 9.19 3.11 27.55
CA LEU A 56 9.58 4.39 28.16
C LEU A 56 9.40 5.55 27.18
N ASP A 57 9.52 5.27 25.88
CA ASP A 57 9.15 6.16 24.79
C ASP A 57 8.34 5.40 23.74
N ALA A 58 7.04 5.72 23.67
CA ALA A 58 6.11 5.13 22.73
C ALA A 58 5.98 5.93 21.42
N ALA A 59 6.71 7.03 21.24
CA ALA A 59 6.63 7.85 20.01
C ALA A 59 6.95 7.00 18.77
N GLU A 60 7.93 6.09 18.87
CA GLU A 60 8.30 5.12 17.83
C GLU A 60 7.20 4.09 17.49
N ALA A 61 6.16 3.96 18.34
CA ALA A 61 5.02 3.08 18.14
C ALA A 61 3.82 3.76 17.44
N ARG A 62 3.82 5.10 17.31
CA ARG A 62 2.65 5.86 16.80
C ARG A 62 2.30 5.51 15.36
N TYR A 63 3.33 5.27 14.55
CA TYR A 63 3.19 4.94 13.13
C TYR A 63 3.84 3.60 12.81
N LEU A 64 3.39 2.98 11.71
CA LEU A 64 3.94 1.70 11.23
C LEU A 64 5.44 1.77 10.88
N SER A 65 5.95 2.95 10.53
CA SER A 65 7.38 3.19 10.28
C SER A 65 7.81 4.58 10.73
N ARG A 66 9.13 4.81 10.81
CA ARG A 66 9.71 6.13 11.10
C ARG A 66 9.25 7.21 10.11
N GLY A 67 8.88 6.82 8.89
CA GLY A 67 8.34 7.77 7.91
C GLY A 67 7.14 8.56 8.45
N GLY A 68 6.26 7.93 9.22
CA GLY A 68 5.10 8.63 9.78
C GLY A 68 5.49 9.78 10.70
N LEU A 69 6.54 9.62 11.52
CA LEU A 69 7.07 10.70 12.39
C LEU A 69 7.66 11.85 11.57
N LYS A 70 8.32 11.54 10.45
CA LYS A 70 8.85 12.55 9.53
C LYS A 70 7.72 13.38 8.94
N LEU A 71 6.70 12.72 8.39
CA LEU A 71 5.57 13.40 7.77
C LEU A 71 4.75 14.19 8.80
N GLU A 72 4.53 13.65 10.01
CA GLU A 72 3.84 14.36 11.09
C GLU A 72 4.54 15.69 11.43
N GLY A 73 5.86 15.67 11.61
CA GLY A 73 6.61 16.91 11.86
C GLY A 73 6.56 17.89 10.68
N ALA A 74 6.55 17.39 9.45
CA ALA A 74 6.40 18.23 8.26
C ALA A 74 5.02 18.88 8.16
N LEU A 75 3.94 18.13 8.45
CA LEU A 75 2.57 18.66 8.51
C LEU A 75 2.44 19.74 9.58
N LEU A 76 3.03 19.52 10.77
CA LEU A 76 3.04 20.51 11.85
C LEU A 76 3.81 21.78 11.48
N THR A 77 4.98 21.63 10.85
CA THR A 77 5.85 22.76 10.49
C THR A 77 5.26 23.61 9.37
N THR A 78 4.64 22.97 8.38
CA THR A 78 4.02 23.65 7.23
C THR A 78 2.63 24.21 7.56
N GLY A 79 1.96 23.65 8.57
CA GLY A 79 0.55 23.93 8.85
C GLY A 79 -0.41 23.30 7.82
N LEU A 80 0.08 22.41 6.95
CA LEU A 80 -0.73 21.71 5.96
C LEU A 80 -1.76 20.81 6.67
N ARG A 81 -3.04 21.03 6.38
CA ARG A 81 -4.13 20.19 6.89
C ARG A 81 -4.55 19.20 5.81
N VAL A 82 -4.43 17.91 6.12
CA VAL A 82 -4.83 16.81 5.21
C VAL A 82 -6.22 16.25 5.50
N ALA A 83 -6.91 16.76 6.52
CA ALA A 83 -8.24 16.32 6.88
C ALA A 83 -9.23 16.48 5.69
N GLY A 84 -9.87 15.38 5.29
CA GLY A 84 -10.81 15.35 4.17
C GLY A 84 -10.16 15.30 2.78
N LEU A 85 -8.83 15.31 2.68
CA LEU A 85 -8.14 15.32 1.39
C LEU A 85 -7.96 13.92 0.81
N ARG A 86 -7.90 13.84 -0.53
CA ARG A 86 -7.39 12.67 -1.24
C ARG A 86 -5.89 12.85 -1.48
N CYS A 87 -5.11 11.88 -1.00
CA CYS A 87 -3.66 11.95 -1.01
C CYS A 87 -3.04 10.88 -1.92
N LEU A 88 -1.95 11.24 -2.59
CA LEU A 88 -1.03 10.30 -3.23
C LEU A 88 0.21 10.13 -2.36
N ASP A 89 0.55 8.89 -1.99
CA ASP A 89 1.76 8.54 -1.25
C ASP A 89 2.77 7.82 -2.18
N VAL A 90 3.83 8.52 -2.56
CA VAL A 90 4.84 8.02 -3.52
C VAL A 90 5.97 7.34 -2.78
N GLY A 91 6.15 6.03 -3.00
CA GLY A 91 7.07 5.20 -2.23
C GLY A 91 6.41 4.69 -0.94
N GLN A 92 5.18 4.18 -1.04
CA GLN A 92 4.36 3.81 0.11
C GLN A 92 5.06 2.83 1.07
N SER A 93 5.86 1.89 0.55
CA SER A 93 6.60 0.87 1.28
C SER A 93 5.73 0.20 2.37
N THR A 94 6.17 0.20 3.62
CA THR A 94 5.41 -0.32 4.77
C THR A 94 4.18 0.52 5.16
N GLY A 95 4.09 1.75 4.64
CA GLY A 95 2.93 2.64 4.78
C GLY A 95 3.02 3.66 5.91
N GLY A 96 4.21 4.06 6.36
CA GLY A 96 4.36 5.05 7.44
C GLY A 96 3.75 6.42 7.12
N PHE A 97 3.93 6.92 5.89
CA PHE A 97 3.34 8.18 5.43
C PHE A 97 1.81 8.05 5.29
N THR A 98 1.34 6.99 4.61
CA THR A 98 -0.08 6.62 4.55
C THR A 98 -0.74 6.59 5.95
N ASP A 99 -0.14 5.90 6.92
CA ASP A 99 -0.66 5.82 8.30
C ASP A 99 -0.75 7.21 8.96
N CYS A 100 0.27 8.06 8.78
CA CYS A 100 0.25 9.45 9.23
C CYS A 100 -0.88 10.25 8.60
N LEU A 101 -1.07 10.17 7.29
CA LEU A 101 -2.16 10.87 6.59
C LEU A 101 -3.54 10.45 7.12
N LEU A 102 -3.78 9.14 7.28
CA LEU A 102 -5.05 8.61 7.77
C LEU A 102 -5.34 9.03 9.21
N GLN A 103 -4.33 9.02 10.09
CA GLN A 103 -4.46 9.48 11.47
C GLN A 103 -4.74 10.98 11.56
N HIS A 104 -4.29 11.76 10.58
CA HIS A 104 -4.59 13.19 10.44
C HIS A 104 -5.87 13.48 9.62
N GLY A 105 -6.66 12.45 9.33
CA GLY A 105 -8.00 12.58 8.77
C GLY A 105 -8.09 12.65 7.25
N ALA A 106 -7.05 12.23 6.50
CA ALA A 106 -7.17 12.08 5.06
C ALA A 106 -8.38 11.20 4.70
N ALA A 107 -9.13 11.62 3.69
CA ALA A 107 -10.33 10.91 3.24
C ALA A 107 -9.94 9.62 2.48
N GLN A 108 -8.85 9.68 1.72
CA GLN A 108 -8.32 8.56 0.96
C GLN A 108 -6.82 8.71 0.77
N VAL A 109 -6.10 7.59 0.73
CA VAL A 109 -4.70 7.54 0.30
C VAL A 109 -4.54 6.49 -0.78
N ILE A 110 -4.10 6.90 -1.96
CA ILE A 110 -3.59 5.98 -2.98
C ILE A 110 -2.08 5.97 -2.84
N GLY A 111 -1.50 4.82 -2.55
CA GLY A 111 -0.05 4.67 -2.43
C GLY A 111 0.53 3.93 -3.62
N VAL A 112 1.67 4.40 -4.12
CA VAL A 112 2.41 3.74 -5.20
C VAL A 112 3.76 3.26 -4.69
N ASP A 113 4.15 2.05 -5.05
CA ASP A 113 5.46 1.48 -4.73
C ASP A 113 5.98 0.60 -5.87
N VAL A 114 7.31 0.53 -6.02
CA VAL A 114 7.97 -0.33 -7.01
C VAL A 114 8.15 -1.77 -6.54
N GLY A 115 8.18 -1.99 -5.24
CA GLY A 115 8.29 -3.34 -4.67
C GLY A 115 6.93 -3.99 -4.47
N HIS A 116 6.94 -5.18 -3.86
CA HIS A 116 5.77 -6.03 -3.65
C HIS A 116 5.71 -6.56 -2.22
N GLY A 117 4.51 -6.78 -1.71
CA GLY A 117 4.26 -7.38 -0.40
C GLY A 117 4.80 -6.57 0.78
N GLN A 118 4.93 -5.25 0.63
CA GLN A 118 5.51 -4.38 1.67
C GLN A 118 4.44 -3.73 2.53
N LEU A 119 3.28 -3.39 1.95
CA LEU A 119 2.24 -2.66 2.66
C LEU A 119 1.68 -3.50 3.82
N HIS A 120 1.68 -2.91 5.01
CA HIS A 120 1.19 -3.54 6.23
C HIS A 120 -0.30 -3.93 6.12
N GLU A 121 -0.66 -5.09 6.68
CA GLU A 121 -2.02 -5.66 6.61
C GLU A 121 -3.11 -4.66 7.02
N ARG A 122 -2.92 -3.95 8.15
CA ARG A 122 -3.85 -2.92 8.63
C ARG A 122 -4.19 -1.86 7.58
N LEU A 123 -3.21 -1.44 6.78
CA LEU A 123 -3.43 -0.45 5.73
C LEU A 123 -4.01 -1.09 4.47
N ARG A 124 -3.60 -2.33 4.15
CA ARG A 124 -4.16 -3.09 3.04
C ARG A 124 -5.67 -3.32 3.22
N ASP A 125 -6.10 -3.52 4.45
CA ASP A 125 -7.50 -3.77 4.81
C ASP A 125 -8.30 -2.48 5.09
N ASP A 126 -7.64 -1.31 5.19
CA ASP A 126 -8.35 -0.04 5.37
C ASP A 126 -9.08 0.35 4.07
N PRO A 127 -10.40 0.61 4.11
CA PRO A 127 -11.18 0.95 2.91
C PRO A 127 -10.77 2.29 2.28
N ARG A 128 -10.08 3.16 3.02
CA ARG A 128 -9.57 4.45 2.55
C ARG A 128 -8.25 4.32 1.80
N VAL A 129 -7.63 3.14 1.77
CA VAL A 129 -6.32 2.93 1.17
C VAL A 129 -6.43 2.10 -0.10
N VAL A 130 -5.74 2.54 -1.15
CA VAL A 130 -5.46 1.73 -2.34
C VAL A 130 -3.94 1.58 -2.45
N GLY A 131 -3.44 0.37 -2.23
CA GLY A 131 -2.02 0.05 -2.36
C GLY A 131 -1.69 -0.45 -3.76
N VAL A 132 -0.94 0.34 -4.53
CA VAL A 132 -0.51 0.00 -5.89
C VAL A 132 0.97 -0.37 -5.87
N GLU A 133 1.24 -1.68 -5.89
CA GLU A 133 2.59 -2.24 -5.89
C GLU A 133 3.07 -2.58 -7.32
N GLY A 134 4.38 -2.56 -7.55
CA GLY A 134 4.99 -2.79 -8.86
C GLY A 134 4.92 -1.62 -9.86
N LEU A 135 4.48 -0.43 -9.44
CA LEU A 135 4.35 0.75 -10.30
C LEU A 135 5.50 1.73 -10.09
N ASN A 136 6.21 2.06 -11.17
CA ASN A 136 7.32 3.02 -11.12
C ASN A 136 6.82 4.46 -11.23
N ALA A 137 6.93 5.22 -10.15
CA ALA A 137 6.53 6.63 -10.07
C ALA A 137 7.26 7.55 -11.06
N ARG A 138 8.44 7.16 -11.59
CA ARG A 138 9.14 7.94 -12.63
C ARG A 138 8.37 8.00 -13.95
N SER A 139 7.59 6.96 -14.25
CA SER A 139 6.89 6.79 -15.52
C SER A 139 5.38 6.68 -15.35
N VAL A 140 4.85 7.04 -14.17
CA VAL A 140 3.42 6.97 -13.91
C VAL A 140 2.67 8.01 -14.75
N THR A 141 1.55 7.60 -15.32
CA THR A 141 0.58 8.49 -15.97
C THR A 141 -0.78 8.35 -15.27
N ALA A 142 -1.69 9.28 -15.54
CA ALA A 142 -3.06 9.20 -15.04
C ALA A 142 -3.77 7.91 -15.48
N GLU A 143 -3.50 7.46 -16.71
CA GLU A 143 -4.01 6.19 -17.24
C GLU A 143 -3.41 4.99 -16.54
N SER A 144 -2.07 4.89 -16.48
CA SER A 144 -1.42 3.73 -15.84
C SER A 144 -1.77 3.61 -14.35
N LEU A 145 -1.95 4.75 -13.65
CA LEU A 145 -2.35 4.74 -12.25
C LEU A 145 -3.78 4.23 -12.09
N ARG A 146 -4.72 4.66 -12.96
CA ARG A 146 -6.10 4.15 -12.94
C ARG A 146 -6.15 2.65 -13.18
N GLU A 147 -5.46 2.16 -14.20
CA GLU A 147 -5.39 0.73 -14.51
C GLU A 147 -4.80 -0.07 -13.34
N ALA A 148 -3.72 0.43 -12.74
CA ALA A 148 -3.09 -0.24 -11.62
C ALA A 148 -3.96 -0.22 -10.34
N CYS A 149 -4.74 0.84 -10.12
CA CYS A 149 -5.75 0.86 -9.06
C CYS A 149 -6.86 -0.16 -9.33
N GLU A 150 -7.31 -0.30 -10.58
CA GLU A 150 -8.34 -1.26 -10.94
C GLU A 150 -7.87 -2.70 -10.69
N GLU A 151 -6.64 -3.05 -11.08
CA GLU A 151 -6.05 -4.37 -10.78
C GLU A 151 -5.93 -4.58 -9.26
N ALA A 152 -5.48 -3.58 -8.51
CA ALA A 152 -5.29 -3.67 -7.05
C ALA A 152 -6.61 -3.90 -6.29
N LEU A 153 -7.72 -3.33 -6.79
CA LEU A 153 -9.05 -3.43 -6.18
C LEU A 153 -9.83 -4.65 -6.63
N SER A 154 -9.36 -5.34 -7.67
CA SER A 154 -10.09 -6.42 -8.32
C SER A 154 -9.59 -7.80 -7.98
N GLU A 155 -10.40 -8.78 -8.34
CA GLU A 155 -10.04 -10.18 -8.49
C GLU A 155 -10.36 -10.63 -9.91
N ARG A 156 -9.64 -11.66 -10.37
CA ARG A 156 -9.92 -12.28 -11.67
C ARG A 156 -10.98 -13.35 -11.49
N VAL A 157 -12.14 -13.12 -12.07
CA VAL A 157 -13.25 -14.06 -12.05
C VAL A 157 -13.37 -14.69 -13.42
N GLU A 158 -13.65 -15.99 -13.48
CA GLU A 158 -13.97 -16.65 -14.75
C GLU A 158 -15.23 -15.99 -15.33
N ARG A 159 -15.14 -15.56 -16.58
CA ARG A 159 -16.27 -15.00 -17.31
C ARG A 159 -17.25 -16.13 -17.53
N ASP A 160 -18.44 -16.06 -16.95
CA ASP A 160 -19.48 -17.05 -17.20
C ASP A 160 -20.17 -16.72 -18.53
N PRO A 161 -19.91 -17.47 -19.61
CA PRO A 161 -20.59 -17.25 -20.87
C PRO A 161 -21.92 -18.01 -20.77
N GLU A 162 -22.92 -17.35 -20.20
CA GLU A 162 -24.27 -17.90 -19.99
C GLU A 162 -24.28 -19.11 -19.04
N ASP A 163 -24.95 -18.92 -17.91
CA ASP A 163 -25.25 -19.96 -16.94
C ASP A 163 -26.21 -20.99 -17.58
N ASN A 164 -25.67 -21.86 -18.43
CA ASN A 164 -26.37 -23.02 -18.95
C ASN A 164 -26.32 -24.16 -17.91
N GLU A 165 -26.44 -23.84 -16.61
CA GLU A 165 -26.78 -24.80 -15.55
C GLU A 165 -28.16 -25.45 -15.75
N THR A 166 -28.90 -25.01 -16.78
CA THR A 166 -30.11 -25.69 -17.22
C THR A 166 -29.71 -27.03 -17.81
N GLN A 167 -29.76 -28.08 -16.99
CA GLN A 167 -29.72 -29.45 -17.47
C GLN A 167 -30.79 -29.58 -18.57
N PRO A 168 -30.53 -30.33 -19.65
CA PRO A 168 -31.58 -30.62 -20.62
C PRO A 168 -32.82 -31.12 -19.85
N GLU A 169 -33.99 -30.52 -20.12
CA GLU A 169 -35.20 -30.85 -19.36
C GLU A 169 -35.47 -32.36 -19.52
N ALA A 170 -35.47 -33.06 -18.38
CA ALA A 170 -35.86 -34.47 -18.24
C ALA A 170 -35.12 -35.50 -19.13
N PRO A 171 -33.84 -35.82 -18.86
CA PRO A 171 -33.13 -36.90 -19.58
C PRO A 171 -33.70 -38.31 -19.34
N TYR A 172 -34.61 -38.47 -18.37
CA TYR A 172 -35.24 -39.74 -18.00
C TYR A 172 -36.68 -39.50 -17.48
N ALA A 173 -37.56 -38.82 -18.26
CA ALA A 173 -38.92 -38.53 -17.81
C ALA A 173 -39.69 -39.82 -17.41
N TRP A 174 -39.48 -40.92 -18.13
CA TRP A 174 -40.02 -42.26 -17.83
C TRP A 174 -39.71 -42.79 -16.43
N MET A 175 -38.62 -42.37 -15.77
CA MET A 175 -38.30 -42.81 -14.39
C MET A 175 -39.22 -42.19 -13.34
N ARG A 176 -39.92 -41.08 -13.63
CA ARG A 176 -40.85 -40.44 -12.68
C ARG A 176 -42.18 -41.18 -12.53
N ASN A 177 -42.56 -41.99 -13.51
CA ASN A 177 -43.78 -42.83 -13.51
C ASN A 177 -43.50 -44.30 -13.14
N GLY A 178 -42.56 -44.55 -12.21
CA GLY A 178 -42.28 -45.90 -11.72
C GLY A 178 -41.59 -46.82 -12.73
N GLY A 179 -41.05 -46.27 -13.83
CA GLY A 179 -40.22 -46.99 -14.79
C GLY A 179 -40.96 -47.89 -15.78
N GLN A 180 -42.29 -47.76 -15.90
CA GLN A 180 -43.06 -48.47 -16.92
C GLN A 180 -43.07 -47.66 -18.21
N VAL A 181 -42.44 -48.22 -19.25
CA VAL A 181 -42.53 -47.73 -20.63
C VAL A 181 -43.53 -48.65 -21.34
N ASP A 182 -44.73 -48.14 -21.58
CA ASP A 182 -45.76 -48.81 -22.37
C ASP A 182 -45.95 -48.12 -23.73
N ASP A 183 -46.84 -48.65 -24.57
CA ASP A 183 -47.07 -48.14 -25.93
C ASP A 183 -47.73 -46.74 -25.96
N GLU A 184 -48.10 -46.16 -24.80
CA GLU A 184 -48.66 -44.81 -24.65
C GLU A 184 -47.61 -43.77 -24.22
N TYR A 185 -46.34 -44.16 -24.03
CA TYR A 185 -45.25 -43.26 -23.63
C TYR A 185 -44.84 -42.30 -24.77
N ASP A 186 -44.99 -40.99 -24.53
CA ASP A 186 -44.58 -39.92 -25.43
C ASP A 186 -43.16 -39.43 -25.08
N ASP A 187 -42.18 -39.82 -25.89
CA ASP A 187 -40.75 -39.47 -25.72
C ASP A 187 -40.35 -38.21 -26.51
N SER A 188 -41.32 -37.46 -27.05
CA SER A 188 -41.06 -36.29 -27.88
C SER A 188 -40.35 -35.16 -27.13
N ASP A 189 -40.61 -35.02 -25.83
CA ASP A 189 -39.99 -34.03 -24.94
C ASP A 189 -38.75 -34.58 -24.18
N ASP A 190 -38.38 -35.85 -24.35
CA ASP A 190 -37.17 -36.41 -23.72
C ASP A 190 -35.91 -35.88 -24.38
N ALA A 191 -34.94 -35.49 -23.55
CA ALA A 191 -33.60 -35.11 -24.02
C ALA A 191 -32.97 -36.26 -24.81
N LYS A 192 -32.53 -35.96 -26.04
CA LYS A 192 -31.96 -37.00 -26.91
C LYS A 192 -30.55 -37.35 -26.44
N GLU A 193 -30.14 -38.61 -26.65
CA GLU A 193 -28.82 -39.10 -26.21
C GLU A 193 -27.66 -38.23 -26.72
N HIS A 194 -27.75 -37.73 -27.96
CA HIS A 194 -26.75 -36.84 -28.54
C HIS A 194 -26.68 -35.46 -27.87
N GLU A 195 -27.78 -34.97 -27.31
CA GLU A 195 -27.83 -33.69 -26.56
C GLU A 195 -27.19 -33.86 -25.18
N VAL A 196 -27.45 -34.99 -24.52
CA VAL A 196 -26.83 -35.35 -23.24
C VAL A 196 -25.31 -35.54 -23.38
N GLU A 197 -24.87 -36.22 -24.44
CA GLU A 197 -23.44 -36.41 -24.71
C GLU A 197 -22.74 -35.11 -25.14
N ALA A 198 -23.41 -34.25 -25.92
CA ALA A 198 -22.89 -32.92 -26.25
C ALA A 198 -22.71 -32.05 -24.99
N PHE A 199 -23.69 -32.08 -24.07
CA PHE A 199 -23.62 -31.37 -22.79
C PHE A 199 -22.46 -31.88 -21.90
N LYS A 200 -22.28 -33.19 -21.78
CA LYS A 200 -21.15 -33.78 -21.04
C LYS A 200 -19.81 -33.40 -21.67
N ALA A 201 -19.69 -33.47 -23.00
CA ALA A 201 -18.48 -33.11 -23.72
C ALA A 201 -18.12 -31.62 -23.54
N GLU A 202 -19.11 -30.73 -23.55
CA GLU A 202 -18.93 -29.31 -23.26
C GLU A 202 -18.44 -29.08 -21.83
N ARG A 203 -19.04 -29.77 -20.85
CA ARG A 203 -18.62 -29.73 -19.44
C ARG A 203 -17.19 -30.24 -19.23
N GLU A 204 -16.81 -31.33 -19.88
CA GLU A 204 -15.45 -31.88 -19.82
C GLU A 204 -14.43 -30.95 -20.50
N ALA A 205 -14.79 -30.36 -21.64
CA ALA A 205 -13.96 -29.37 -22.33
C ALA A 205 -13.75 -28.12 -21.46
N ARG A 206 -14.82 -27.63 -20.81
CA ARG A 206 -14.74 -26.48 -19.88
C ARG A 206 -13.92 -26.81 -18.63
N ALA A 207 -14.08 -28.00 -18.07
CA ALA A 207 -13.27 -28.47 -16.94
C ALA A 207 -11.78 -28.56 -17.30
N ARG A 208 -11.47 -29.04 -18.53
CA ARG A 208 -10.10 -29.07 -19.06
C ARG A 208 -9.55 -27.66 -19.28
N ALA A 209 -10.31 -26.78 -19.91
CA ALA A 209 -9.93 -25.39 -20.11
C ALA A 209 -9.71 -24.64 -18.78
N ARG A 210 -10.52 -24.93 -17.75
CA ARG A 210 -10.33 -24.44 -16.38
C ARG A 210 -9.02 -24.93 -15.77
N ALA A 211 -8.74 -26.23 -15.87
CA ALA A 211 -7.50 -26.83 -15.37
C ALA A 211 -6.25 -26.28 -16.09
N GLU A 212 -6.39 -25.92 -17.36
CA GLU A 212 -5.33 -25.32 -18.18
C GLU A 212 -5.25 -23.78 -18.04
N GLY A 213 -6.14 -23.14 -17.28
CA GLY A 213 -6.19 -21.69 -17.11
C GLY A 213 -6.56 -20.92 -18.38
N ALA A 214 -7.16 -21.59 -19.37
CA ALA A 214 -7.48 -21.04 -20.69
C ALA A 214 -8.88 -20.39 -20.76
N LEU A 215 -9.65 -20.41 -19.66
CA LEU A 215 -10.95 -19.75 -19.61
C LEU A 215 -10.80 -18.22 -19.65
N PRO A 216 -11.64 -17.52 -20.41
CA PRO A 216 -11.68 -16.06 -20.37
C PRO A 216 -11.96 -15.61 -18.93
N THR A 217 -11.14 -14.71 -18.41
CA THR A 217 -11.35 -14.08 -17.11
C THR A 217 -11.68 -12.61 -17.30
N GLU A 218 -12.45 -12.06 -16.37
CA GLU A 218 -12.70 -10.63 -16.26
C GLU A 218 -12.23 -10.12 -14.89
N LEU A 219 -11.81 -8.86 -14.84
CA LEU A 219 -11.55 -8.18 -13.58
C LEU A 219 -12.87 -7.72 -12.99
N ARG A 220 -13.10 -8.08 -11.72
CA ARG A 220 -14.24 -7.61 -10.95
C ARG A 220 -13.72 -7.05 -9.63
N ARG A 221 -14.13 -5.82 -9.29
CA ARG A 221 -13.81 -5.22 -7.99
C ARG A 221 -14.28 -6.13 -6.86
N ARG A 222 -13.44 -6.30 -5.86
CA ARG A 222 -13.75 -7.10 -4.66
C ARG A 222 -14.92 -6.47 -3.90
N ALA A 223 -15.65 -7.30 -3.16
CA ALA A 223 -16.75 -6.85 -2.31
C ALA A 223 -16.29 -5.74 -1.34
N GLY A 224 -17.05 -4.65 -1.26
CA GLY A 224 -16.74 -3.47 -0.44
C GLY A 224 -15.73 -2.49 -1.07
N ARG A 225 -15.31 -2.72 -2.32
CA ARG A 225 -14.42 -1.84 -3.08
C ARG A 225 -15.07 -1.25 -4.35
N GLU A 226 -16.36 -1.49 -4.56
CA GLU A 226 -17.11 -1.14 -5.77
C GLU A 226 -17.05 0.37 -6.06
N ASP A 227 -17.29 1.18 -5.03
CA ASP A 227 -17.41 2.65 -5.15
C ASP A 227 -16.10 3.40 -4.84
N VAL A 228 -14.97 2.70 -4.78
CA VAL A 228 -13.67 3.34 -4.50
C VAL A 228 -13.31 4.28 -5.65
N ASP A 229 -13.10 5.56 -5.31
CA ASP A 229 -12.67 6.60 -6.25
C ASP A 229 -11.20 6.37 -6.65
N ILE A 230 -10.98 6.07 -7.93
CA ILE A 230 -9.66 5.88 -8.53
C ILE A 230 -9.27 7.04 -9.47
N THR A 231 -10.00 8.15 -9.42
CA THR A 231 -9.70 9.35 -10.21
C THR A 231 -8.29 9.82 -9.86
N PRO A 232 -7.36 9.93 -10.83
CA PRO A 232 -5.94 10.19 -10.58
C PRO A 232 -5.69 11.70 -10.44
N GLU A 233 -6.45 12.31 -9.54
CA GLU A 233 -6.40 13.73 -9.20
C GLU A 233 -6.41 13.84 -7.66
N PHE A 234 -5.34 14.43 -7.11
CA PHE A 234 -5.10 14.43 -5.66
C PHE A 234 -5.03 15.85 -5.13
N ASP A 235 -5.57 16.06 -3.93
CA ASP A 235 -5.47 17.34 -3.22
C ASP A 235 -4.08 17.52 -2.60
N CYS A 236 -3.42 16.40 -2.26
CA CYS A 236 -2.08 16.38 -1.68
C CYS A 236 -1.23 15.25 -2.27
N VAL A 237 0.01 15.54 -2.63
CA VAL A 237 1.02 14.54 -3.02
C VAL A 237 2.17 14.58 -2.01
N THR A 238 2.48 13.44 -1.42
CA THR A 238 3.62 13.25 -0.52
C THR A 238 4.44 12.03 -0.97
N GLY A 239 5.62 11.86 -0.41
CA GLY A 239 6.41 10.68 -0.68
C GLY A 239 7.75 10.62 0.04
N ASP A 240 8.19 9.39 0.27
CA ASP A 240 9.48 9.00 0.87
C ASP A 240 10.18 8.00 -0.07
N VAL A 241 10.77 8.51 -1.15
CA VAL A 241 11.47 7.67 -2.14
C VAL A 241 12.96 7.55 -1.84
N SER A 242 13.56 6.44 -2.28
CA SER A 242 14.99 6.17 -2.12
C SER A 242 15.63 5.80 -3.46
N PHE A 243 16.94 6.05 -3.59
CA PHE A 243 17.73 5.73 -4.80
C PHE A 243 17.29 6.42 -6.09
N ILE A 244 16.49 7.49 -5.99
CA ILE A 244 16.05 8.30 -7.11
C ILE A 244 15.98 9.77 -6.67
N SER A 245 16.34 10.67 -7.58
CA SER A 245 16.15 12.10 -7.39
C SER A 245 14.69 12.48 -7.62
N LEU A 246 14.16 13.38 -6.80
CA LEU A 246 12.83 13.94 -6.99
C LEU A 246 12.69 14.65 -8.34
N THR A 247 13.76 15.18 -8.94
CA THR A 247 13.69 15.79 -10.27
C THR A 247 13.27 14.81 -11.37
N LEU A 248 13.37 13.50 -11.11
CA LEU A 248 12.91 12.44 -12.02
C LEU A 248 11.49 11.96 -11.71
N ILE A 249 10.97 12.22 -10.50
CA ILE A 249 9.63 11.81 -10.07
C ILE A 249 8.62 12.93 -10.30
N LEU A 250 8.97 14.16 -9.90
CA LEU A 250 8.09 15.32 -9.95
C LEU A 250 7.41 15.53 -11.32
N PRO A 251 8.10 15.39 -12.47
CA PRO A 251 7.45 15.55 -13.77
C PRO A 251 6.29 14.59 -14.03
N ALA A 252 6.31 13.39 -13.44
CA ALA A 252 5.27 12.38 -13.61
C ALA A 252 4.13 12.53 -12.59
N VAL A 253 4.41 12.98 -11.36
CA VAL A 253 3.41 13.06 -10.29
C VAL A 253 2.71 14.42 -10.22
N VAL A 254 3.36 15.52 -10.60
CA VAL A 254 2.74 16.87 -10.60
C VAL A 254 1.50 16.96 -11.49
N PRO A 255 1.44 16.32 -12.68
CA PRO A 255 0.21 16.27 -13.47
C PRO A 255 -1.00 15.69 -12.73
N LEU A 256 -0.78 14.82 -11.74
CA LEU A 256 -1.81 14.17 -10.93
C LEU A 256 -2.28 15.03 -9.75
N LEU A 257 -1.59 16.12 -9.43
CA LEU A 257 -1.95 17.04 -8.36
C LEU A 257 -3.03 18.02 -8.86
N LYS A 258 -4.13 18.21 -8.14
CA LYS A 258 -5.18 19.16 -8.54
C LYS A 258 -4.65 20.60 -8.62
N ALA A 259 -5.38 21.46 -9.34
CA ALA A 259 -5.22 22.91 -9.18
C ALA A 259 -5.34 23.28 -7.70
N ASP A 260 -4.49 24.20 -7.22
CA ASP A 260 -4.37 24.57 -5.81
C ASP A 260 -3.92 23.44 -4.86
N GLY A 261 -3.60 22.25 -5.37
CA GLY A 261 -3.14 21.10 -4.60
C GLY A 261 -1.75 21.29 -4.00
N GLU A 262 -1.51 20.57 -2.92
CA GLU A 262 -0.32 20.69 -2.08
C GLU A 262 0.67 19.54 -2.34
N LEU A 263 1.96 19.85 -2.34
CA LEU A 263 3.05 18.89 -2.50
C LEU A 263 3.96 18.99 -1.29
N LEU A 264 4.19 17.87 -0.60
CA LEU A 264 5.06 17.79 0.57
C LEU A 264 5.96 16.56 0.46
N MET A 265 7.12 16.71 -0.17
CA MET A 265 7.99 15.57 -0.49
C MET A 265 9.20 15.53 0.43
N LEU A 266 9.54 14.35 0.94
CA LEU A 266 10.79 14.13 1.65
C LEU A 266 11.96 14.16 0.66
N VAL A 267 12.96 14.97 0.97
CA VAL A 267 14.19 15.14 0.22
C VAL A 267 15.32 14.47 0.97
N LYS A 268 16.03 13.61 0.25
CA LYS A 268 17.19 12.86 0.74
C LYS A 268 18.43 13.28 -0.05
N PRO A 269 19.26 14.21 0.46
CA PRO A 269 20.41 14.74 -0.26
C PRO A 269 21.32 13.68 -0.88
N GLN A 270 21.49 12.52 -0.22
CA GLN A 270 22.30 11.41 -0.71
C GLN A 270 21.80 10.77 -2.02
N PHE A 271 20.52 10.94 -2.37
CA PHE A 271 19.94 10.49 -3.65
C PHE A 271 19.78 11.62 -4.68
N GLU A 272 20.02 12.85 -4.24
CA GLU A 272 20.02 14.04 -5.08
C GLU A 272 21.43 14.36 -5.61
N LEU A 273 22.45 14.10 -4.81
CA LEU A 273 23.84 14.44 -5.11
C LEU A 273 24.52 13.41 -6.02
N GLN A 274 25.62 13.81 -6.64
CA GLN A 274 26.41 12.94 -7.52
C GLN A 274 27.37 12.04 -6.73
N PRO A 275 27.85 10.91 -7.29
CA PRO A 275 28.73 9.97 -6.58
C PRO A 275 30.00 10.56 -5.95
N GLY A 276 30.52 11.70 -6.44
CA GLY A 276 31.67 12.39 -5.84
C GLY A 276 31.33 13.34 -4.68
N GLN A 277 30.05 13.62 -4.46
CA GLN A 277 29.54 14.52 -3.43
C GLN A 277 29.02 13.77 -2.19
N VAL A 278 28.88 12.46 -2.27
CA VAL A 278 28.40 11.60 -1.20
C VAL A 278 29.58 10.83 -0.58
N GLY A 279 29.74 10.96 0.73
CA GLY A 279 30.85 10.34 1.46
C GLY A 279 30.72 8.83 1.63
N LYS A 280 31.74 8.22 2.24
CA LYS A 280 31.75 6.78 2.58
C LYS A 280 30.49 6.41 3.39
N GLY A 281 29.82 5.35 2.97
CA GLY A 281 28.59 4.87 3.59
C GLY A 281 27.31 5.55 3.11
N GLY A 282 27.37 6.36 2.04
CA GLY A 282 26.20 7.06 1.51
C GLY A 282 25.82 8.31 2.30
N ILE A 283 26.73 8.84 3.12
CA ILE A 283 26.46 9.96 4.04
C ILE A 283 26.95 11.27 3.44
N VAL A 284 26.06 12.27 3.40
CA VAL A 284 26.40 13.64 3.01
C VAL A 284 26.94 14.37 4.24
N ARG A 285 28.21 14.77 4.17
CA ARG A 285 28.93 15.38 5.31
C ARG A 285 29.13 16.88 5.18
N ASP A 286 29.03 17.41 3.97
CA ASP A 286 29.21 18.83 3.69
C ASP A 286 27.84 19.52 3.61
N PRO A 287 27.47 20.33 4.62
CA PRO A 287 26.17 21.01 4.64
C PRO A 287 26.01 22.04 3.52
N ALA A 288 27.09 22.52 2.92
CA ALA A 288 27.02 23.45 1.78
C ALA A 288 26.38 22.82 0.54
N LEU A 289 26.36 21.48 0.47
CA LEU A 289 25.70 20.74 -0.61
C LEU A 289 24.16 20.78 -0.49
N TYR A 290 23.60 21.02 0.69
CA TYR A 290 22.15 21.07 0.89
C TYR A 290 21.52 22.24 0.14
N ALA A 291 22.17 23.41 0.15
CA ALA A 291 21.71 24.58 -0.61
C ALA A 291 21.68 24.33 -2.13
N GLN A 292 22.60 23.51 -2.65
CA GLN A 292 22.62 23.14 -4.07
C GLN A 292 21.45 22.20 -4.41
N VAL A 293 21.15 21.25 -3.52
CA VAL A 293 20.01 20.34 -3.67
C VAL A 293 18.69 21.13 -3.62
N GLU A 294 18.53 22.00 -2.62
CA GLU A 294 17.36 22.86 -2.49
C GLU A 294 17.14 23.71 -3.74
N GLN A 295 18.18 24.41 -4.20
CA GLN A 295 18.09 25.26 -5.39
C GLN A 295 17.63 24.48 -6.62
N ARG A 296 18.21 23.31 -6.87
CA ARG A 296 17.84 22.47 -8.02
C ARG A 296 16.40 21.97 -7.94
N LEU A 297 15.92 21.62 -6.75
CA LEU A 297 14.53 21.20 -6.56
C LEU A 297 13.56 22.36 -6.69
N ARG A 298 13.91 23.55 -6.20
CA ARG A 298 13.13 24.78 -6.43
C ARG A 298 13.00 25.10 -7.92
N GLU A 299 14.10 25.00 -8.68
CA GLU A 299 14.09 25.19 -10.13
C GLU A 299 13.21 24.15 -10.84
N CYS A 300 13.29 22.88 -10.42
CA CYS A 300 12.44 21.81 -10.95
C CYS A 300 10.95 22.07 -10.66
N CYS A 301 10.60 22.45 -9.42
CA CYS A 301 9.24 22.83 -9.04
C CYS A 301 8.74 24.01 -9.88
N ALA A 302 9.54 25.06 -10.04
CA ALA A 302 9.17 26.24 -10.83
C ALA A 302 8.93 25.88 -12.31
N ALA A 303 9.78 25.03 -12.90
CA ALA A 303 9.61 24.54 -14.27
C ALA A 303 8.33 23.71 -14.47
N LEU A 304 7.82 23.11 -13.39
CA LEU A 304 6.57 22.33 -13.36
C LEU A 304 5.34 23.16 -12.92
N GLY A 305 5.48 24.49 -12.75
CA GLY A 305 4.37 25.37 -12.37
C GLY A 305 3.99 25.29 -10.89
N LEU A 306 4.87 24.77 -10.04
CA LEU A 306 4.71 24.77 -8.59
C LEU A 306 5.33 26.02 -7.96
N ASP A 307 4.68 26.55 -6.94
CA ASP A 307 5.21 27.60 -6.08
C ASP A 307 5.73 26.97 -4.78
N VAL A 308 7.03 27.11 -4.49
CA VAL A 308 7.64 26.48 -3.32
C VAL A 308 7.41 27.36 -2.09
N ALA A 309 6.47 26.93 -1.24
CA ALA A 309 6.11 27.59 0.00
C ALA A 309 7.19 27.47 1.09
N GLY A 310 7.96 26.37 1.10
CA GLY A 310 8.95 26.17 2.16
C GLY A 310 9.94 25.03 1.93
N TRP A 311 11.06 25.13 2.63
CA TRP A 311 12.08 24.10 2.80
C TRP A 311 12.29 23.89 4.30
N HIS A 312 12.10 22.66 4.78
CA HIS A 312 12.01 22.37 6.20
C HIS A 312 12.92 21.20 6.57
N ASP A 313 13.52 21.22 7.74
CA ASP A 313 14.26 20.08 8.26
C ASP A 313 13.28 18.93 8.58
N SER A 314 13.67 17.68 8.29
CA SER A 314 12.98 16.52 8.84
C SER A 314 13.15 16.49 10.36
N PRO A 315 12.10 16.22 11.16
CA PRO A 315 12.19 16.21 12.63
C PRO A 315 13.10 15.10 13.17
N ILE A 316 13.41 14.10 12.35
CA ILE A 316 14.31 13.00 12.66
C ILE A 316 15.24 12.73 11.47
N ASP A 317 16.48 12.33 11.77
CA ASP A 317 17.44 11.93 10.74
C ASP A 317 17.07 10.60 10.05
N GLY A 318 17.62 10.40 8.85
CA GLY A 318 17.55 9.14 8.11
C GLY A 318 18.06 7.94 8.93
N GLY A 319 17.66 6.72 8.55
CA GLY A 319 18.10 5.49 9.24
C GLY A 319 19.62 5.26 9.17
N ASP A 320 20.28 5.89 8.23
CA ASP A 320 21.72 5.88 7.95
C ASP A 320 22.46 7.07 8.58
N GLY A 321 21.75 7.98 9.25
CA GLY A 321 22.29 9.21 9.84
C GLY A 321 22.42 10.39 8.87
N ASN A 322 21.83 10.32 7.67
CA ASN A 322 21.74 11.50 6.80
C ASN A 322 20.73 12.52 7.34
N CYS A 323 21.07 13.80 7.25
CA CYS A 323 20.10 14.88 7.39
C CYS A 323 19.16 14.87 6.17
N GLU A 324 17.86 14.91 6.43
CA GLU A 324 16.81 14.90 5.42
C GLU A 324 15.94 16.15 5.57
N PHE A 325 15.26 16.54 4.49
CA PHE A 325 14.47 17.77 4.44
C PHE A 325 13.09 17.49 3.85
N PHE A 326 12.17 18.42 3.96
CA PHE A 326 10.93 18.44 3.21
C PHE A 326 10.89 19.68 2.32
N ILE A 327 10.44 19.49 1.08
CA ILE A 327 10.06 20.59 0.20
C ILE A 327 8.53 20.68 0.17
N HIS A 328 7.99 21.84 0.54
CA HIS A 328 6.57 22.16 0.48
C HIS A 328 6.31 23.10 -0.69
N ALA A 329 5.44 22.69 -1.61
CA ALA A 329 5.07 23.49 -2.76
C ALA A 329 3.58 23.35 -3.08
N ARG A 330 3.03 24.32 -3.81
CA ARG A 330 1.61 24.33 -4.21
C ARG A 330 1.49 24.48 -5.72
N ARG A 331 0.56 23.74 -6.33
CA ARG A 331 0.25 23.89 -7.77
C ARG A 331 -0.55 25.17 -7.98
N ARG A 332 -0.04 26.08 -8.80
CA ARG A 332 -0.80 27.27 -9.21
C ARG A 332 -2.00 26.83 -10.06
N ALA A 333 -3.15 27.47 -9.81
CA ALA A 333 -4.36 27.33 -10.62
C ALA A 333 -4.15 27.86 -12.04
#